data_AF-A0A7X5Q6M3-F1
#
_entry.id   AF-A0A7X5Q6M3-F1
#
_cell.length_a   1.000
_cell.length_b   1.000
_cell.length_c   1.000
_cell.angle_alpha   90.00
_cell.angle_beta   90.00
_cell.angle_gamma   90.00
#
_symmetry.space_group_name_H-M   'P 1'
#
loop_
_entity.id
_entity.type
_entity.pdbx_description
1 polymer ?
#
loop_
_entity_poly.entity_id
_entity_poly.type
_entity_poly.pdbx_seq_one_letter_code
_entity_poly.pdbx_strand_id
1 'polypeptide(L)'
;MRSFFAAFFILVSSYLHSHSHASEYFLVILVDARHLDYSNGRELLKTMVKHPSDGSKNSDVGHAWIYLHGVVDGECVVVEGGHSGELGRYQAKYFDGIMNYMDFGFANPTREQMCFPRKEPNPIKYLWETQEDGFFQHRNGKHKPTCAAKIDITKEQFDAIVAFIDPCNYSYTNYALVGNQCSSFAVQVANIAGLDLESEVTVPIPQNIRIGGEWFQLWSNPYYSAITMSSPDILEKSLIDAVNKGKAENVLPWYLKHHLPKKSIRTKFSELCCTIRMFPYRYQRARMFM
;
A
#
# COMPACT_ATOMS: atom_id res chain seq x y z
N MET A 1 -0.19 2.88 -39.93
CA MET A 1 0.82 2.42 -38.94
C MET A 1 0.09 1.55 -37.94
N ARG A 2 0.52 0.29 -37.81
CA ARG A 2 -0.21 -0.76 -37.08
C ARG A 2 0.02 -0.62 -35.58
N SER A 3 -1.05 -0.40 -34.83
CA SER A 3 -1.06 -0.35 -33.37
C SER A 3 -0.77 -1.74 -32.78
N PHE A 4 0.28 -1.81 -31.97
CA PHE A 4 0.54 -2.94 -31.07
C PHE A 4 -0.34 -2.75 -29.83
N PHE A 5 -1.47 -3.45 -29.76
CA PHE A 5 -2.21 -3.62 -28.52
C PHE A 5 -1.43 -4.59 -27.62
N ALA A 6 -0.84 -4.06 -26.54
CA ALA A 6 -0.32 -4.89 -25.46
C ALA A 6 -1.53 -5.53 -24.74
N ALA A 7 -1.51 -6.85 -24.62
CA ALA A 7 -2.57 -7.63 -24.03
C ALA A 7 -2.66 -7.38 -22.51
N PHE A 8 -3.46 -6.40 -22.12
CA PHE A 8 -3.95 -6.27 -20.75
C PHE A 8 -5.07 -7.30 -20.58
N PHE A 9 -4.90 -8.27 -19.67
CA PHE A 9 -5.91 -9.30 -19.42
C PHE A 9 -7.11 -8.67 -18.71
N ILE A 10 -8.08 -8.19 -19.49
CA ILE A 10 -9.42 -7.85 -19.02
C ILE A 10 -10.11 -9.16 -18.64
N LEU A 11 -10.41 -9.33 -17.36
CA LEU A 11 -11.24 -10.43 -16.88
C LEU A 11 -12.69 -10.11 -17.25
N VAL A 12 -13.14 -10.63 -18.39
CA VAL A 12 -14.55 -10.64 -18.79
C VAL A 12 -15.27 -11.66 -17.92
N SER A 13 -16.01 -11.20 -16.92
CA SER A 13 -16.83 -12.05 -16.05
C SER A 13 -18.30 -11.73 -16.31
N SER A 14 -18.97 -12.58 -17.09
CA SER A 14 -20.41 -12.53 -17.32
C SER A 14 -21.17 -12.99 -16.07
N TYR A 15 -21.50 -12.06 -15.18
CA TYR A 15 -22.37 -12.30 -14.02
C TYR A 15 -23.68 -11.53 -14.17
N LEU A 16 -24.76 -12.28 -14.41
CA LEU A 16 -26.13 -11.78 -14.32
C LEU A 16 -26.55 -11.68 -12.84
N HIS A 17 -27.26 -10.58 -12.53
CA HIS A 17 -28.17 -10.30 -11.40
C HIS A 17 -27.74 -9.41 -10.22
N SER A 18 -28.51 -8.31 -10.10
CA SER A 18 -29.36 -7.87 -8.97
C SER A 18 -29.08 -6.45 -8.44
N HIS A 19 -29.80 -5.48 -9.00
CA HIS A 19 -30.35 -4.24 -8.42
C HIS A 19 -29.89 -3.85 -6.99
N SER A 20 -28.90 -2.95 -6.90
CA SER A 20 -28.96 -1.75 -6.03
C SER A 20 -27.86 -0.69 -6.26
N HIS A 21 -26.95 -0.84 -7.23
CA HIS A 21 -26.00 0.24 -7.59
C HIS A 21 -26.03 0.43 -9.12
N ALA A 22 -26.92 1.30 -9.58
CA ALA A 22 -27.43 1.32 -10.94
C ALA A 22 -26.57 2.08 -11.98
N SER A 23 -25.35 2.51 -11.63
CA SER A 23 -24.49 3.21 -12.58
C SER A 23 -23.73 2.21 -13.46
N GLU A 24 -23.77 2.43 -14.78
CA GLU A 24 -23.00 1.63 -15.75
C GLU A 24 -21.49 1.81 -15.55
N TYR A 25 -21.07 3.00 -15.12
CA TYR A 25 -19.67 3.34 -14.85
C TYR A 25 -19.52 3.82 -13.40
N PHE A 26 -18.67 3.14 -12.64
CA PHE A 26 -18.36 3.55 -11.28
C PHE A 26 -16.95 3.12 -10.88
N LEU A 27 -16.40 3.87 -9.94
CA LEU A 27 -15.13 3.61 -9.28
C LEU A 27 -15.40 3.35 -7.81
N VAL A 28 -14.78 2.32 -7.23
CA VAL A 28 -14.71 2.14 -5.78
C VAL A 28 -13.25 2.26 -5.36
N ILE A 29 -12.98 3.19 -4.45
CA ILE A 29 -11.70 3.25 -3.74
C ILE A 29 -11.80 2.39 -2.49
N LEU A 30 -10.87 1.46 -2.33
CA LEU A 30 -10.80 0.52 -1.22
C LEU A 30 -9.54 0.73 -0.41
N VAL A 31 -9.69 0.67 0.91
CA VAL A 31 -8.59 0.88 1.85
C VAL A 31 -8.66 -0.16 2.95
N ASP A 32 -7.51 -0.78 3.25
CA ASP A 32 -7.23 -1.56 4.46
C ASP A 32 -6.35 -0.68 5.36
N ALA A 33 -6.96 0.05 6.28
CA ALA A 33 -6.31 0.95 7.23
C ALA A 33 -5.88 0.19 8.49
N ARG A 34 -4.66 0.46 8.99
CA ARG A 34 -4.12 -0.17 10.21
C ARG A 34 -4.25 0.70 11.45
N HIS A 35 -4.62 1.97 11.28
CA HIS A 35 -4.79 2.97 12.34
C HIS A 35 -3.52 3.17 13.15
N LEU A 36 -2.39 3.32 12.44
CA LEU A 36 -1.07 3.54 13.01
C LEU A 36 -0.97 4.90 13.72
N ASP A 37 -0.02 5.01 14.64
CA ASP A 37 0.27 6.25 15.37
C ASP A 37 1.35 7.06 14.63
N TYR A 38 0.93 8.13 13.98
CA TYR A 38 1.81 9.02 13.21
C TYR A 38 2.40 10.19 14.02
N SER A 39 2.18 10.24 15.35
CA SER A 39 2.62 11.37 16.19
C SER A 39 4.14 11.59 16.15
N ASN A 40 4.92 10.51 16.02
CA ASN A 40 6.35 10.53 15.81
C ASN A 40 6.84 9.15 15.33
N GLY A 41 8.06 9.09 14.80
CA GLY A 41 8.64 7.88 14.22
C GLY A 41 8.75 6.71 15.20
N ARG A 42 8.89 6.97 16.52
CA ARG A 42 8.95 5.89 17.51
C ARG A 42 7.59 5.22 17.69
N GLU A 43 6.53 6.00 17.86
CA GLU A 43 5.17 5.44 18.01
C GLU A 43 4.68 4.81 16.69
N LEU A 44 5.09 5.35 15.54
CA LEU A 44 4.83 4.73 14.24
C LEU A 44 5.47 3.34 14.15
N LEU A 45 6.78 3.22 14.41
CA LEU A 45 7.47 1.93 14.39
C LEU A 45 6.85 0.93 15.37
N LYS A 46 6.50 1.40 16.57
CA LYS A 46 5.86 0.58 17.60
C LYS A 46 4.51 0.03 17.15
N THR A 47 3.67 0.86 16.52
CA THR A 47 2.36 0.44 16.01
C THR A 47 2.46 -0.41 14.74
N MET A 48 3.49 -0.21 13.90
CA MET A 48 3.79 -1.12 12.79
C MET A 48 4.23 -2.52 13.27
N VAL A 49 5.00 -2.61 14.36
CA VAL A 49 5.46 -3.91 14.89
C VAL A 49 4.31 -4.71 15.49
N LYS A 50 3.32 -4.03 16.08
CA LYS A 50 2.12 -4.64 16.63
C LYS A 50 0.91 -3.75 16.35
N HIS A 51 0.06 -4.22 15.44
CA HIS A 51 -1.06 -3.43 14.94
C HIS A 51 -2.09 -3.11 16.01
N PRO A 52 -2.57 -1.87 16.10
CA PRO A 52 -3.57 -1.48 17.07
C PRO A 52 -4.95 -2.06 16.73
N SER A 53 -5.25 -2.26 15.44
CA SER A 53 -6.55 -2.74 14.98
C SER A 53 -6.79 -4.23 15.22
N ASP A 54 -5.77 -5.08 15.03
CA ASP A 54 -5.92 -6.54 15.13
C ASP A 54 -4.86 -7.25 15.99
N GLY A 55 -3.90 -6.51 16.55
CA GLY A 55 -2.82 -7.05 17.38
C GLY A 55 -1.79 -7.89 16.62
N SER A 56 -1.90 -7.99 15.29
CA SER A 56 -1.00 -8.79 14.48
C SER A 56 0.40 -8.17 14.42
N LYS A 57 1.40 -9.03 14.18
CA LYS A 57 2.83 -8.69 14.18
C LYS A 57 3.47 -9.03 12.84
N ASN A 58 2.78 -8.71 11.75
CA ASN A 58 3.25 -8.95 10.39
C ASN A 58 3.95 -7.73 9.79
N SER A 59 3.90 -6.57 10.45
CA SER A 59 4.50 -5.33 10.00
C SER A 59 3.98 -4.82 8.67
N ASP A 60 2.73 -5.17 8.30
CA ASP A 60 2.07 -4.52 7.17
C ASP A 60 1.70 -3.06 7.53
N VAL A 61 1.45 -2.19 6.55
CA VAL A 61 1.11 -0.77 6.80
C VAL A 61 -0.26 -0.41 6.24
N GLY A 62 -1.08 -1.45 6.02
CA GLY A 62 -2.31 -1.33 5.26
C GLY A 62 -2.06 -1.38 3.76
N HIS A 63 -3.13 -1.13 2.99
CA HIS A 63 -3.08 -1.09 1.53
C HIS A 63 -4.25 -0.26 0.99
N ALA A 64 -4.10 0.29 -0.21
CA ALA A 64 -5.16 0.94 -0.94
C ALA A 64 -5.20 0.44 -2.39
N TRP A 65 -6.40 0.23 -2.93
CA TRP A 65 -6.59 -0.26 -4.29
C TRP A 65 -7.92 0.23 -4.85
N ILE A 66 -8.13 0.00 -6.14
CA ILE A 66 -9.35 0.39 -6.84
C ILE A 66 -10.15 -0.83 -7.30
N TYR A 67 -11.44 -0.63 -7.46
CA TYR A 67 -12.34 -1.46 -8.26
C TYR A 67 -13.04 -0.54 -9.26
N LEU A 68 -12.68 -0.65 -10.53
CA LEU A 68 -13.23 0.13 -11.63
C LEU A 68 -14.20 -0.76 -12.41
N HIS A 69 -15.42 -0.26 -12.63
CA HIS A 69 -16.45 -0.93 -13.39
C HIS A 69 -16.94 -0.02 -14.52
N GLY A 70 -17.13 -0.60 -15.71
CA GLY A 70 -17.67 0.09 -16.87
C GLY A 70 -18.18 -0.86 -17.93
N VAL A 71 -18.67 -0.28 -19.03
CA VAL A 71 -19.12 -1.02 -20.21
C VAL A 71 -18.28 -0.63 -21.42
N VAL A 72 -17.76 -1.63 -22.15
CA VAL A 72 -16.99 -1.45 -23.38
C VAL A 72 -17.56 -2.37 -24.44
N ASP A 73 -17.96 -1.83 -25.59
CA ASP A 73 -18.60 -2.58 -26.69
C ASP A 73 -19.81 -3.44 -26.26
N GLY A 74 -20.56 -2.96 -25.26
CA GLY A 74 -21.72 -3.66 -24.70
C GLY A 74 -21.39 -4.73 -23.65
N GLU A 75 -20.11 -4.97 -23.37
CA GLU A 75 -19.64 -5.94 -22.37
C GLU A 75 -19.19 -5.26 -21.08
N CYS A 76 -19.48 -5.90 -19.95
CA CYS A 76 -19.06 -5.44 -18.63
C CYS A 76 -17.55 -5.66 -18.43
N VAL A 77 -16.83 -4.60 -18.11
CA VAL A 77 -15.39 -4.61 -17.81
C VAL A 77 -15.17 -4.23 -16.35
N VAL A 78 -14.40 -5.06 -15.65
CA VAL A 78 -13.99 -4.81 -14.27
C VAL A 78 -12.47 -4.88 -14.15
N VAL A 79 -11.88 -3.85 -13.55
CA VAL A 79 -10.47 -3.83 -13.18
C VAL A 79 -10.35 -3.62 -11.69
N GLU A 80 -9.74 -4.58 -11.00
CA GLU A 80 -9.47 -4.49 -9.57
C GLU A 80 -7.97 -4.64 -9.31
N GLY A 81 -7.39 -3.71 -8.58
CA GLY A 81 -5.99 -3.77 -8.17
C GLY A 81 -5.41 -2.42 -7.75
N GLY A 82 -4.13 -2.43 -7.40
CA GLY A 82 -3.42 -1.25 -6.94
C GLY A 82 -1.91 -1.40 -7.09
N HIS A 83 -1.18 -0.32 -6.85
CA HIS A 83 0.28 -0.35 -6.90
C HIS A 83 0.85 -0.99 -5.61
N SER A 84 1.66 -2.03 -5.77
CA SER A 84 2.36 -2.73 -4.69
C SER A 84 3.86 -2.83 -5.01
N GLY A 85 4.70 -3.08 -4.02
CA GLY A 85 6.16 -3.13 -4.19
C GLY A 85 6.88 -3.56 -2.91
N GLU A 86 8.16 -3.22 -2.79
CA GLU A 86 9.00 -3.54 -1.62
C GLU A 86 9.10 -5.06 -1.37
N LEU A 87 9.28 -5.81 -2.45
CA LEU A 87 9.37 -7.26 -2.39
C LEU A 87 10.73 -7.74 -1.89
N GLY A 88 11.77 -6.92 -2.03
CA GLY A 88 13.13 -7.25 -1.65
C GLY A 88 13.85 -8.06 -2.72
N ARG A 89 13.45 -7.94 -4.00
CA ARG A 89 13.96 -8.80 -5.09
C ARG A 89 15.32 -8.36 -5.60
N TYR A 90 15.49 -7.07 -5.82
CA TYR A 90 16.70 -6.47 -6.42
C TYR A 90 17.45 -5.58 -5.44
N GLN A 91 16.73 -5.06 -4.45
CA GLN A 91 17.20 -4.16 -3.42
C GLN A 91 16.63 -4.61 -2.07
N ALA A 92 17.28 -4.23 -0.98
CA ALA A 92 16.77 -4.45 0.37
C ALA A 92 15.43 -3.72 0.56
N LYS A 93 14.55 -4.29 1.37
CA LYS A 93 13.34 -3.59 1.81
C LYS A 93 13.72 -2.33 2.59
N TYR A 94 12.80 -1.39 2.77
CA TYR A 94 13.14 -0.11 3.41
C TYR A 94 13.76 -0.30 4.78
N PHE A 95 13.13 -1.13 5.62
CA PHE A 95 13.67 -1.40 6.95
C PHE A 95 15.03 -2.12 6.89
N ASP A 96 15.17 -3.13 6.03
CA ASP A 96 16.41 -3.89 5.89
C ASP A 96 17.57 -3.00 5.37
N GLY A 97 17.30 -2.10 4.43
CA GLY A 97 18.31 -1.18 3.89
C GLY A 97 18.75 -0.12 4.89
N ILE A 98 17.85 0.35 5.77
CA ILE A 98 18.23 1.22 6.90
C ILE A 98 19.17 0.48 7.85
N MET A 99 18.83 -0.77 8.22
CA MET A 99 19.69 -1.59 9.08
C MET A 99 21.04 -1.87 8.42
N ASN A 100 21.06 -2.19 7.12
CA ASN A 100 22.31 -2.39 6.38
C ASN A 100 23.17 -1.11 6.34
N TYR A 101 22.55 0.08 6.23
CA TYR A 101 23.29 1.34 6.37
C TYR A 101 23.88 1.53 7.77
N MET A 102 23.15 1.16 8.82
CA MET A 102 23.66 1.24 10.20
C MET A 102 24.85 0.29 10.42
N ASP A 103 24.75 -0.94 9.92
CA ASP A 103 25.72 -2.00 10.18
C ASP A 103 26.95 -1.92 9.26
N PHE A 104 26.73 -1.61 7.98
CA PHE A 104 27.75 -1.71 6.93
C PHE A 104 28.05 -0.39 6.20
N GLY A 105 27.16 0.60 6.31
CA GLY A 105 27.28 1.86 5.57
C GLY A 105 26.84 1.79 4.11
N PHE A 106 26.08 0.76 3.74
CA PHE A 106 25.48 0.55 2.42
C PHE A 106 24.11 -0.09 2.56
N ALA A 107 23.08 0.34 1.80
CA ALA A 107 21.77 -0.30 1.84
C ALA A 107 21.76 -1.71 1.25
N ASN A 108 22.61 -1.96 0.25
CA ASN A 108 22.72 -3.22 -0.49
C ASN A 108 24.20 -3.68 -0.51
N PRO A 109 24.77 -4.05 0.64
CA PRO A 109 26.20 -4.31 0.76
C PRO A 109 26.61 -5.58 -0.01
N THR A 110 27.74 -5.50 -0.71
CA THR A 110 28.44 -6.69 -1.20
C THR A 110 29.12 -7.44 -0.06
N ARG A 111 29.54 -8.70 -0.29
CA ARG A 111 30.29 -9.47 0.71
C ARG A 111 31.58 -8.78 1.16
N GLU A 112 32.24 -8.08 0.25
CA GLU A 112 33.44 -7.30 0.55
C GLU A 112 33.11 -6.10 1.44
N GLN A 113 32.04 -5.35 1.11
CA GLN A 113 31.59 -4.21 1.92
C GLN A 113 31.15 -4.62 3.33
N MET A 114 30.61 -5.82 3.51
CA MET A 114 30.32 -6.36 4.85
C MET A 114 31.60 -6.61 5.68
N CYS A 115 32.73 -6.91 5.04
CA CYS A 115 34.02 -7.09 5.72
C CYS A 115 34.71 -5.76 6.03
N PHE A 116 34.39 -4.70 5.28
CA PHE A 116 34.96 -3.37 5.42
C PHE A 116 33.84 -2.32 5.57
N PRO A 117 33.10 -2.35 6.69
CA PRO A 117 31.99 -1.44 6.90
C PRO A 117 32.48 0.00 6.98
N ARG A 118 31.62 0.94 6.58
CA ARG A 118 31.83 2.38 6.76
C ARG A 118 30.68 2.99 7.54
N LYS A 119 30.90 4.17 8.11
CA LYS A 119 29.82 4.92 8.74
C LYS A 119 28.95 5.59 7.66
N GLU A 120 27.65 5.29 7.65
CA GLU A 120 26.65 6.11 6.99
C GLU A 120 26.05 7.08 8.03
N PRO A 121 26.18 8.41 7.85
CA PRO A 121 25.66 9.37 8.83
C PRO A 121 24.16 9.65 8.70
N ASN A 122 23.49 9.14 7.66
CA ASN A 122 22.04 9.24 7.46
C ASN A 122 21.40 7.91 7.01
N PRO A 123 21.39 6.84 7.83
CA PRO A 123 20.81 5.56 7.42
C PRO A 123 19.36 5.64 6.94
N ILE A 124 18.55 6.53 7.54
CA ILE A 124 17.13 6.66 7.17
C ILE A 124 16.89 7.28 5.80
N LYS A 125 17.91 7.85 5.15
CA LYS A 125 17.78 8.37 3.79
C LYS A 125 17.19 7.34 2.83
N TYR A 126 17.37 6.06 3.15
CA TYR A 126 16.83 4.96 2.38
C TYR A 126 15.30 5.01 2.23
N LEU A 127 14.56 5.64 3.16
CA LEU A 127 13.11 5.85 3.04
C LEU A 127 12.70 6.72 1.84
N TRP A 128 13.63 7.51 1.30
CA TRP A 128 13.41 8.36 0.12
C TRP A 128 13.85 7.70 -1.20
N GLU A 129 14.44 6.51 -1.14
CA GLU A 129 14.88 5.79 -2.34
C GLU A 129 13.69 5.15 -3.05
N THR A 130 13.71 5.17 -4.38
CA THR A 130 12.79 4.40 -5.21
C THR A 130 13.29 2.96 -5.31
N GLN A 131 12.37 2.01 -5.10
CA GLN A 131 12.58 0.57 -5.30
C GLN A 131 12.10 0.17 -6.70
N GLU A 132 12.86 -0.68 -7.38
CA GLU A 132 12.60 -1.09 -8.77
C GLU A 132 11.84 -2.44 -8.88
N ASP A 133 11.14 -2.84 -7.81
CA ASP A 133 10.38 -4.10 -7.76
C ASP A 133 8.87 -3.90 -7.58
N GLY A 134 8.38 -2.70 -7.90
CA GLY A 134 6.95 -2.40 -7.90
C GLY A 134 6.20 -3.10 -9.05
N PHE A 135 4.89 -3.26 -8.88
CA PHE A 135 4.00 -3.91 -9.83
C PHE A 135 2.53 -3.54 -9.58
N PHE A 136 1.68 -3.73 -10.60
CA PHE A 136 0.23 -3.69 -10.41
C PHE A 136 -0.23 -5.01 -9.77
N GLN A 137 -0.66 -4.92 -8.51
CA GLN A 137 -1.22 -6.05 -7.80
C GLN A 137 -2.68 -6.21 -8.18
N HIS A 138 -2.96 -7.24 -8.97
CA HIS A 138 -4.34 -7.61 -9.30
C HIS A 138 -5.13 -8.05 -8.07
N ARG A 139 -6.39 -7.63 -8.01
CA ARG A 139 -7.32 -7.86 -6.89
C ARG A 139 -6.82 -7.26 -5.57
N ASN A 140 -7.48 -7.59 -4.47
CA ASN A 140 -7.18 -7.09 -3.13
C ASN A 140 -5.87 -7.61 -2.49
N GLY A 141 -5.08 -8.48 -3.13
CA GLY A 141 -3.84 -9.01 -2.54
C GLY A 141 -3.97 -9.68 -1.17
N LYS A 142 -5.16 -10.23 -0.83
CA LYS A 142 -5.52 -10.76 0.51
C LYS A 142 -5.78 -9.70 1.58
N HIS A 143 -5.80 -8.42 1.24
CA HIS A 143 -6.26 -7.36 2.14
C HIS A 143 -7.77 -7.43 2.32
N LYS A 144 -8.24 -7.03 3.51
CA LYS A 144 -9.66 -6.88 3.79
C LYS A 144 -9.92 -5.39 4.01
N PRO A 145 -10.77 -4.75 3.19
CA PRO A 145 -10.98 -3.32 3.33
C PRO A 145 -11.66 -3.00 4.66
N THR A 146 -11.21 -1.91 5.27
CA THR A 146 -11.85 -1.22 6.39
C THR A 146 -12.77 -0.12 5.90
N CYS A 147 -12.54 0.40 4.68
CA CYS A 147 -13.39 1.37 4.01
C CYS A 147 -13.50 1.05 2.50
N ALA A 148 -14.68 1.30 1.94
CA ALA A 148 -14.91 1.25 0.49
C ALA A 148 -15.92 2.33 0.09
N ALA A 149 -15.49 3.26 -0.77
CA ALA A 149 -16.29 4.40 -1.20
C ALA A 149 -16.48 4.37 -2.72
N LYS A 150 -17.74 4.35 -3.17
CA LYS A 150 -18.14 4.35 -4.58
C LYS A 150 -18.37 5.77 -5.07
N ILE A 151 -17.93 6.02 -6.29
CA ILE A 151 -18.12 7.25 -7.04
C ILE A 151 -18.71 6.85 -8.39
N ASP A 152 -19.85 7.44 -8.76
CA ASP A 152 -20.37 7.30 -10.12
C ASP A 152 -19.53 8.21 -11.04
N ILE A 153 -19.05 7.65 -12.14
CA ILE A 153 -18.14 8.33 -13.06
C ILE A 153 -18.74 8.37 -14.46
N THR A 154 -18.30 9.29 -15.30
CA THR A 154 -18.67 9.28 -16.72
C THR A 154 -17.86 8.25 -17.50
N LYS A 155 -18.30 7.96 -18.73
CA LYS A 155 -17.51 7.11 -19.65
C LYS A 155 -16.14 7.71 -19.93
N GLU A 156 -16.04 9.03 -20.10
CA GLU A 156 -14.77 9.73 -20.35
C GLU A 156 -13.81 9.59 -19.17
N GLN A 157 -14.32 9.67 -17.94
CA GLN A 157 -13.52 9.43 -16.74
C GLN A 157 -13.09 7.97 -16.64
N PHE A 158 -13.97 7.02 -16.97
CA PHE A 158 -13.62 5.60 -17.04
C PHE A 158 -12.48 5.36 -18.04
N ASP A 159 -12.60 5.88 -19.27
CA ASP A 159 -11.58 5.73 -20.32
C ASP A 159 -10.25 6.39 -19.89
N ALA A 160 -10.30 7.55 -19.22
CA ALA A 160 -9.13 8.23 -18.68
C ALA A 160 -8.46 7.44 -17.55
N ILE A 161 -9.22 6.81 -16.65
CA ILE A 161 -8.68 5.93 -15.61
C ILE A 161 -8.05 4.69 -16.24
N VAL A 162 -8.71 4.06 -17.22
CA VAL A 162 -8.15 2.90 -17.95
C VAL A 162 -6.82 3.27 -18.61
N ALA A 163 -6.75 4.43 -19.28
CA ALA A 163 -5.52 4.92 -19.88
C ALA A 163 -4.45 5.20 -18.81
N PHE A 164 -4.81 5.80 -17.68
CA PHE A 164 -3.89 6.08 -16.58
C PHE A 164 -3.29 4.79 -15.99
N ILE A 165 -4.11 3.78 -15.70
CA ILE A 165 -3.63 2.54 -15.07
C ILE A 165 -2.86 1.62 -16.03
N ASP A 166 -2.80 1.93 -17.32
CA ASP A 166 -2.01 1.20 -18.30
C ASP A 166 -0.51 1.26 -17.93
N PRO A 167 0.22 0.12 -17.89
CA PRO A 167 1.65 0.10 -17.59
C PRO A 167 2.54 0.93 -18.52
N CYS A 168 2.06 1.28 -19.73
CA CYS A 168 2.75 2.18 -20.64
C CYS A 168 2.69 3.65 -20.17
N ASN A 169 1.69 4.00 -19.35
CA ASN A 169 1.46 5.36 -18.87
C ASN A 169 1.78 5.53 -17.38
N TYR A 170 1.60 4.48 -16.57
CA TYR A 170 1.96 4.48 -15.15
C TYR A 170 3.12 3.53 -14.85
N SER A 171 4.20 4.07 -14.30
CA SER A 171 5.39 3.31 -13.95
C SER A 171 5.18 2.56 -12.62
N TYR A 172 4.57 1.37 -12.72
CA TYR A 172 4.44 0.47 -11.57
C TYR A 172 5.78 -0.07 -11.08
N THR A 173 6.83 -0.09 -11.90
CA THR A 173 8.14 -0.58 -11.48
C THR A 173 8.75 0.24 -10.36
N ASN A 174 8.40 1.54 -10.32
CA ASN A 174 9.00 2.51 -9.43
C ASN A 174 8.14 2.68 -8.18
N TYR A 175 8.45 1.92 -7.12
CA TYR A 175 7.78 2.02 -5.84
C TYR A 175 8.55 2.93 -4.88
N ALA A 176 7.87 3.90 -4.26
CA ALA A 176 8.48 4.83 -3.32
C ALA A 176 7.53 5.17 -2.15
N LEU A 177 8.03 5.18 -0.91
CA LEU A 177 7.25 5.66 0.25
C LEU A 177 6.88 7.14 0.09
N VAL A 178 7.86 7.95 -0.32
CA VAL A 178 7.72 9.39 -0.61
C VAL A 178 7.47 9.57 -2.12
N GLY A 179 6.41 8.95 -2.64
CA GLY A 179 6.10 8.98 -4.07
C GLY A 179 5.02 7.97 -4.49
N ASN A 180 5.32 7.19 -5.54
CA ASN A 180 4.38 6.22 -6.11
C ASN A 180 4.24 4.97 -5.24
N GLN A 181 3.05 4.77 -4.68
CA GLN A 181 2.68 3.59 -3.89
C GLN A 181 1.15 3.47 -3.87
N CYS A 182 0.63 2.50 -3.14
CA CYS A 182 -0.79 2.15 -3.15
C CYS A 182 -1.75 3.33 -2.90
N SER A 183 -1.46 4.19 -1.91
CA SER A 183 -2.34 5.29 -1.53
C SER A 183 -2.23 6.48 -2.48
N SER A 184 -1.03 6.87 -2.91
CA SER A 184 -0.84 7.92 -3.91
C SER A 184 -1.42 7.51 -5.28
N PHE A 185 -1.36 6.23 -5.64
CA PHE A 185 -2.06 5.67 -6.79
C PHE A 185 -3.58 5.83 -6.67
N ALA A 186 -4.17 5.43 -5.55
CA ALA A 186 -5.61 5.55 -5.33
C ALA A 186 -6.09 7.00 -5.37
N VAL A 187 -5.32 7.94 -4.81
CA VAL A 187 -5.62 9.39 -4.88
C VAL A 187 -5.55 9.91 -6.31
N GLN A 188 -4.52 9.53 -7.10
CA GLN A 188 -4.44 9.94 -8.50
C GLN A 188 -5.64 9.46 -9.32
N VAL A 189 -6.09 8.21 -9.10
CA VAL A 189 -7.29 7.68 -9.75
C VAL A 189 -8.56 8.42 -9.28
N ALA A 190 -8.69 8.69 -7.98
CA ALA A 190 -9.81 9.46 -7.45
C ALA A 190 -9.89 10.88 -8.02
N ASN A 191 -8.74 11.54 -8.22
CA ASN A 191 -8.67 12.86 -8.84
C ASN A 191 -9.18 12.84 -10.29
N ILE A 192 -8.86 11.79 -11.07
CA ILE A 192 -9.41 11.63 -12.44
C ILE A 192 -10.94 11.44 -12.39
N ALA A 193 -11.44 10.76 -11.35
CA ALA A 193 -12.88 10.64 -11.08
C ALA A 193 -13.52 11.93 -10.51
N GLY A 194 -12.77 13.01 -10.35
CA GLY A 194 -13.27 14.30 -9.84
C GLY A 194 -13.47 14.33 -8.32
N LEU A 195 -12.82 13.43 -7.57
CA LEU A 195 -12.84 13.41 -6.11
C LEU A 195 -11.45 13.70 -5.55
N ASP A 196 -11.28 14.93 -5.03
CA ASP A 196 -10.07 15.32 -4.32
C ASP A 196 -10.01 14.64 -2.95
N LEU A 197 -8.91 13.90 -2.69
CA LEU A 197 -8.67 13.18 -1.45
C LEU A 197 -7.32 13.53 -0.85
N GLU A 198 -7.30 13.70 0.47
CA GLU A 198 -6.06 13.77 1.24
C GLU A 198 -5.58 12.37 1.59
N SER A 199 -4.26 12.18 1.55
CA SER A 199 -3.64 10.92 1.96
C SER A 199 -2.30 11.10 2.64
N GLU A 200 -1.71 12.29 2.64
CA GLU A 200 -0.37 12.52 3.15
C GLU A 200 -0.35 12.74 4.67
N VAL A 201 0.71 12.25 5.30
CA VAL A 201 1.02 12.52 6.70
C VAL A 201 2.51 12.77 6.83
N THR A 202 2.85 13.80 7.61
CA THR A 202 4.22 14.11 7.99
C THR A 202 4.54 13.54 9.36
N VAL A 203 5.56 12.70 9.45
CA VAL A 203 5.98 12.04 10.67
C VAL A 203 7.36 12.56 11.08
N PRO A 204 7.50 13.20 12.26
CA PRO A 204 8.80 13.55 12.80
C PRO A 204 9.65 12.31 13.08
N ILE A 205 10.89 12.27 12.63
CA ILE A 205 11.83 11.17 12.87
C ILE A 205 12.89 11.63 13.89
N PRO A 206 13.06 10.94 15.03
CA PRO A 206 14.07 11.34 16.01
C PRO A 206 15.47 11.19 15.41
N GLN A 207 16.41 12.06 15.82
CA GLN A 207 17.79 11.99 15.34
C GLN A 207 18.49 10.69 15.74
N ASN A 208 18.15 10.16 16.91
CA ASN A 208 18.69 8.92 17.44
C ASN A 208 17.55 8.03 17.94
N ILE A 209 17.73 6.72 17.81
CA ILE A 209 16.82 5.72 18.36
C ILE A 209 17.62 4.76 19.23
N ARG A 210 16.98 4.21 20.26
CA ARG A 210 17.54 3.14 21.06
C ARG A 210 16.96 1.82 20.58
N ILE A 211 17.83 0.93 20.11
CA ILE A 211 17.48 -0.44 19.67
C ILE A 211 18.19 -1.38 20.65
N GLY A 212 17.40 -2.04 21.50
CA GLY A 212 17.93 -2.77 22.66
C GLY A 212 18.75 -1.88 23.61
N GLY A 213 20.03 -2.22 23.81
CA GLY A 213 20.93 -1.51 24.71
C GLY A 213 21.62 -0.29 24.11
N GLU A 214 21.62 -0.15 22.79
CA GLU A 214 22.51 0.75 22.07
C GLU A 214 21.76 1.92 21.40
N TRP A 215 22.46 3.05 21.28
CA TRP A 215 21.96 4.24 20.59
C TRP A 215 22.47 4.28 19.16
N PHE A 216 21.53 4.34 18.22
CA PHE A 216 21.81 4.45 16.80
C PHE A 216 21.41 5.83 16.30
N GLN A 217 22.30 6.46 15.54
CA GLN A 217 22.03 7.72 14.86
C GLN A 217 21.27 7.44 13.57
N LEU A 218 20.06 7.98 13.45
CA LEU A 218 19.21 7.85 12.27
C LEU A 218 19.58 8.87 11.19
N TRP A 219 19.93 10.09 11.59
CA TRP A 219 20.33 11.16 10.67
C TRP A 219 21.27 12.17 11.32
N SER A 220 22.05 12.84 10.48
CA SER A 220 22.86 14.03 10.79
C SER A 220 22.37 15.26 10.03
N ASN A 221 21.82 15.05 8.83
CA ASN A 221 21.24 16.09 8.01
C ASN A 221 19.79 16.34 8.42
N PRO A 222 19.41 17.55 8.88
CA PRO A 222 18.05 17.89 9.26
C PRO A 222 16.99 17.71 8.17
N TYR A 223 17.39 17.61 6.90
CA TYR A 223 16.49 17.24 5.79
C TYR A 223 15.71 15.95 6.09
N TYR A 224 16.34 14.98 6.77
CA TYR A 224 15.70 13.70 7.11
C TYR A 224 14.97 13.71 8.47
N SER A 225 14.80 14.88 9.11
CA SER A 225 14.16 14.99 10.43
C SER A 225 12.66 14.72 10.44
N ALA A 226 12.02 14.69 9.27
CA ALA A 226 10.64 14.29 9.09
C ALA A 226 10.45 13.66 7.71
N ILE A 227 9.47 12.79 7.59
CA ILE A 227 9.07 12.18 6.31
C ILE A 227 7.61 12.48 6.05
N THR A 228 7.28 12.92 4.83
CA THR A 228 5.90 13.02 4.35
C THR A 228 5.65 11.87 3.38
N MET A 229 4.62 11.08 3.66
CA MET A 229 4.24 9.94 2.81
C MET A 229 2.73 9.80 2.77
N SER A 230 2.19 9.21 1.70
CA SER A 230 0.76 8.89 1.67
C SER A 230 0.45 7.61 2.46
N SER A 231 -0.64 7.62 3.22
CA SER A 231 -1.03 6.56 4.13
C SER A 231 -2.47 6.08 3.87
N PRO A 232 -2.72 4.77 3.94
CA PRO A 232 -4.08 4.22 3.98
C PRO A 232 -4.95 4.84 5.07
N ASP A 233 -4.40 5.16 6.24
CA ASP A 233 -5.16 5.68 7.38
C ASP A 233 -5.67 7.11 7.16
N ILE A 234 -4.88 7.95 6.48
CA ILE A 234 -5.32 9.30 6.11
C ILE A 234 -6.30 9.24 4.95
N LEU A 235 -6.03 8.38 3.96
CA LEU A 235 -6.93 8.16 2.84
C LEU A 235 -8.31 7.68 3.30
N GLU A 236 -8.38 6.74 4.26
CA GLU A 236 -9.63 6.29 4.85
C GLU A 236 -10.43 7.45 5.45
N LYS A 237 -9.78 8.32 6.24
CA LYS A 237 -10.46 9.50 6.81
C LYS A 237 -11.01 10.40 5.72
N SER A 238 -10.23 10.68 4.68
CA SER A 238 -10.68 11.51 3.55
C SER A 238 -11.85 10.89 2.80
N LEU A 239 -11.88 9.55 2.65
CA LEU A 239 -12.99 8.84 2.02
C LEU A 239 -14.26 8.88 2.88
N ILE A 240 -14.13 8.68 4.19
CA ILE A 240 -15.26 8.81 5.14
C ILE A 240 -15.84 10.22 5.07
N ASP A 241 -14.99 11.25 5.03
CA ASP A 241 -15.44 12.63 4.87
C ASP A 241 -16.13 12.88 3.52
N ALA A 242 -15.63 12.29 2.43
CA ALA A 242 -16.29 12.36 1.12
C ALA A 242 -17.68 11.72 1.14
N VAL A 243 -17.83 10.57 1.80
CA VAL A 243 -19.12 9.91 2.01
C VAL A 243 -20.06 10.78 2.84
N ASN A 244 -19.59 11.32 3.97
CA ASN A 244 -20.38 12.18 4.85
C ASN A 244 -20.86 13.46 4.16
N LYS A 245 -20.07 13.97 3.21
CA LYS A 245 -20.41 15.14 2.37
C LYS A 245 -21.29 14.79 1.16
N GLY A 246 -21.65 13.52 0.96
CA GLY A 246 -22.46 13.06 -0.17
C GLY A 246 -21.73 13.06 -1.52
N LYS A 247 -20.39 13.15 -1.52
CA LYS A 247 -19.56 13.07 -2.74
C LYS A 247 -19.25 11.64 -3.16
N ALA A 248 -19.44 10.68 -2.26
CA ALA A 248 -19.25 9.26 -2.49
C ALA A 248 -20.29 8.45 -1.69
N GLU A 249 -20.45 7.18 -2.04
CA GLU A 249 -21.37 6.25 -1.39
C GLU A 249 -20.57 5.18 -0.62
N ASN A 250 -20.93 4.90 0.64
CA ASN A 250 -20.31 3.79 1.38
C ASN A 250 -20.83 2.44 0.86
N VAL A 251 -19.95 1.69 0.19
CA VAL A 251 -20.27 0.37 -0.39
C VAL A 251 -19.50 -0.78 0.25
N LEU A 252 -18.92 -0.56 1.44
CA LEU A 252 -18.17 -1.60 2.15
C LEU A 252 -19.00 -2.87 2.39
N PRO A 253 -20.28 -2.81 2.85
CA PRO A 253 -21.09 -4.02 3.01
C PRO A 253 -21.32 -4.78 1.70
N TRP A 254 -21.54 -4.05 0.60
CA TRP A 254 -21.68 -4.63 -0.74
C TRP A 254 -20.41 -5.36 -1.15
N TYR A 255 -19.24 -4.71 -1.01
CA TYR A 255 -17.96 -5.29 -1.41
C TYR A 255 -17.67 -6.58 -0.62
N LEU A 256 -17.80 -6.52 0.71
CA LEU A 256 -17.52 -7.67 1.59
C LEU A 256 -18.44 -8.88 1.32
N LYS A 257 -19.69 -8.64 0.91
CA LYS A 257 -20.66 -9.71 0.58
C LYS A 257 -20.27 -10.47 -0.69
N HIS A 258 -19.70 -9.79 -1.69
CA HIS A 258 -19.45 -10.36 -3.02
C HIS A 258 -18.01 -10.82 -3.23
N HIS A 259 -17.03 -10.25 -2.51
CA HIS A 259 -15.60 -10.45 -2.81
C HIS A 259 -14.82 -11.21 -1.74
N LEU A 260 -15.37 -11.41 -0.53
CA LEU A 260 -14.70 -12.26 0.45
C LEU A 260 -15.01 -13.74 0.19
N PRO A 261 -13.98 -14.60 0.06
CA PRO A 261 -14.20 -16.04 -0.03
C PRO A 261 -14.89 -16.53 1.25
N LYS A 262 -15.95 -17.33 1.10
CA LYS A 262 -16.54 -18.08 2.23
C LYS A 262 -15.43 -18.93 2.85
N LYS A 263 -14.92 -18.53 4.02
CA LYS A 263 -13.79 -19.22 4.66
C LYS A 263 -14.18 -20.68 4.94
N SER A 264 -13.55 -21.62 4.23
CA SER A 264 -13.66 -23.05 4.58
C SER A 264 -12.87 -23.34 5.85
N ILE A 265 -13.27 -24.36 6.60
CA ILE A 265 -12.57 -24.84 7.82
C ILE A 265 -11.09 -25.13 7.54
N ARG A 266 -10.76 -25.59 6.33
CA ARG A 266 -9.40 -25.93 5.90
C ARG A 266 -8.48 -24.71 5.81
N THR A 267 -9.03 -23.54 5.44
CA THR A 267 -8.28 -22.29 5.32
C THR A 267 -7.89 -21.73 6.69
N LYS A 268 -8.78 -21.85 7.69
CA LYS A 268 -8.47 -21.48 9.08
C LYS A 268 -7.29 -22.27 9.67
N PHE A 269 -7.20 -23.56 9.34
CA PHE A 269 -6.11 -24.41 9.82
C PHE A 269 -4.75 -24.05 9.19
N SER A 270 -4.76 -23.67 7.90
CA SER A 270 -3.55 -23.19 7.20
C SER A 270 -3.04 -21.85 7.75
N GLU A 271 -3.93 -20.90 8.04
CA GLU A 271 -3.58 -19.60 8.66
C GLU A 271 -2.94 -19.79 10.05
N LEU A 272 -3.46 -20.74 10.85
CA LEU A 272 -2.91 -21.09 12.15
C LEU A 272 -1.50 -21.71 12.04
N CYS A 273 -1.31 -22.67 11.14
CA CYS A 273 0.00 -23.28 10.89
C CYS A 273 1.05 -22.26 10.40
N CYS A 274 0.65 -21.31 9.54
CA CYS A 274 1.53 -20.24 9.08
C CYS A 274 1.92 -19.29 10.23
N THR A 275 0.96 -18.95 11.10
CA THR A 275 1.19 -18.12 12.29
C THR A 275 2.17 -18.78 13.26
N ILE A 276 2.02 -20.07 13.53
CA ILE A 276 2.93 -20.85 14.38
C ILE A 276 4.33 -20.90 13.75
N ARG A 277 4.43 -21.19 12.45
CA ARG A 277 5.71 -21.30 11.74
C ARG A 277 6.50 -19.99 11.71
N MET A 278 5.81 -18.86 11.58
CA MET A 278 6.44 -17.53 11.52
C MET A 278 6.74 -16.94 12.91
N PHE A 279 6.27 -17.57 13.99
CA PHE A 279 6.41 -17.06 15.36
C PHE A 279 7.88 -16.79 15.79
N PRO A 280 8.87 -17.65 15.51
CA PRO A 280 10.26 -17.41 15.94
C PRO A 280 10.87 -16.14 15.30
N TYR A 281 10.61 -15.93 14.02
CA TYR A 281 11.05 -14.74 13.28
C TYR A 281 10.33 -13.47 13.76
N ARG A 282 9.03 -13.57 14.05
CA ARG A 282 8.23 -12.46 14.61
C ARG A 282 8.67 -12.09 16.04
N TYR A 283 9.08 -13.07 16.84
CA TYR A 283 9.59 -12.87 18.19
C TYR A 283 10.95 -12.16 18.18
N GLN A 284 11.87 -12.56 17.28
CA GLN A 284 13.17 -11.90 17.13
C GLN A 284 13.02 -10.44 16.70
N ARG A 285 12.11 -10.12 15.77
CA ARG A 285 11.84 -8.72 15.38
C ARG A 285 11.27 -7.89 16.52
N ALA A 286 10.32 -8.43 17.29
CA ALA A 286 9.72 -7.72 18.41
C ALA A 286 10.75 -7.38 19.51
N ARG A 287 11.79 -8.21 19.71
CA ARG A 287 12.89 -7.93 20.65
C ARG A 287 13.81 -6.78 20.23
N MET A 288 13.81 -6.39 18.95
CA MET A 288 14.61 -5.25 18.51
C MET A 288 14.01 -3.91 18.96
N PHE A 289 12.71 -3.87 19.24
CA PHE A 289 11.97 -2.65 19.58
C PHE A 289 11.45 -2.59 21.03
N MET A 290 11.78 -3.58 21.86
CA MET A 290 11.54 -3.63 23.30
C MET A 290 12.83 -3.37 24.06
#